data_AF-A0A7W2DSK8-F1
#
_entry.id   AF-A0A7W2DSK8-F1
#
_cell.length_a   1.000
_cell.length_b   1.000
_cell.length_c   1.000
_cell.angle_alpha   90.00
_cell.angle_beta   90.00
_cell.angle_gamma   90.00
#
_symmetry.space_group_name_H-M   'P 1'
#
loop_
_entity.id
_entity.type
_entity.pdbx_description
1 polymer ?
#
loop_
_entity_poly.entity_id
_entity_poly.type
_entity_poly.pdbx_seq_one_letter_code
_entity_poly.pdbx_strand_id
1 'polypeptide(L)' 'MKDGKAWIGDEVFDEDAQETGIVTDVRDGLYLLRPLGGGGPEWQAPRPDRLKVTVPREERAW' A
#
# COMPACT_ATOMS: atom_id res chain seq x y z
N MET A 1 4.14 6.66 -5.95
CA MET A 1 4.37 7.50 -4.75
C MET A 1 3.88 8.92 -5.00
N LYS A 2 3.48 9.65 -3.94
CA LYS A 2 3.10 11.06 -3.99
C LYS A 2 3.71 11.79 -2.79
N ASP A 3 4.43 12.88 -3.02
CA ASP A 3 5.13 13.66 -1.98
C ASP A 3 6.06 12.83 -1.08
N GLY A 4 6.73 11.83 -1.64
CA GLY A 4 7.62 10.91 -0.91
C GLY A 4 6.90 9.87 -0.05
N LYS A 5 5.57 9.80 -0.10
CA LYS A 5 4.75 8.80 0.59
C LYS A 5 4.16 7.80 -0.39
N ALA A 6 3.82 6.62 0.12
CA ALA A 6 3.00 5.66 -0.59
C ALA A 6 1.70 6.32 -1.08
N TRP A 7 1.22 5.89 -2.24
CA TRP A 7 0.02 6.43 -2.86
C TRP A 7 -0.77 5.32 -3.58
N ILE A 8 -2.03 5.61 -3.89
CA ILE A 8 -2.93 4.70 -4.61
C ILE A 8 -2.24 4.10 -5.84
N GLY A 9 -2.27 2.77 -5.91
CA GLY A 9 -1.65 1.94 -6.96
C GLY A 9 -0.21 1.50 -6.66
N ASP A 10 0.46 2.09 -5.67
CA ASP A 10 1.77 1.63 -5.24
C ASP A 10 1.64 0.29 -4.50
N GLU A 11 2.61 -0.58 -4.74
CA GLU A 11 2.83 -1.74 -3.91
C GLU A 11 3.68 -1.34 -2.70
N VAL A 12 3.24 -1.75 -1.52
CA VAL A 12 3.90 -1.45 -0.25
C VAL A 12 4.04 -2.70 0.60
N PHE A 13 5.15 -2.82 1.30
CA PHE A 13 5.29 -3.69 2.45
C PHE A 13 4.81 -2.95 3.70
N ASP A 14 3.80 -3.51 4.36
CA ASP A 14 3.28 -3.04 5.65
C ASP A 14 4.01 -3.74 6.80
N GLU A 15 4.81 -2.99 7.55
CA GLU A 15 5.59 -3.55 8.66
C GLU A 15 4.74 -3.94 9.88
N ASP A 16 3.54 -3.38 10.05
CA ASP A 16 2.65 -3.76 11.15
C ASP A 16 1.94 -5.09 10.84
N ALA A 17 1.49 -5.27 9.59
CA ALA A 17 0.88 -6.52 9.14
C ALA A 17 1.89 -7.62 8.75
N GLN A 18 3.16 -7.24 8.55
CA GLN A 18 4.20 -8.07 7.95
C GLN A 18 3.77 -8.67 6.58
N GLU A 19 3.00 -7.91 5.82
CA GLU A 19 2.42 -8.35 4.54
C GLU A 19 2.60 -7.27 3.46
N THR A 20 2.70 -7.72 2.21
CA THR A 20 2.78 -6.81 1.06
C THR A 20 1.41 -6.64 0.42
N GLY A 21 1.01 -5.39 0.19
CA GLY A 21 -0.27 -5.04 -0.39
C GLY A 21 -0.16 -3.90 -1.40
N ILE A 22 -1.27 -3.63 -2.07
CA ILE A 22 -1.40 -2.49 -3.00
C ILE A 22 -2.29 -1.46 -2.33
N VAL A 23 -1.87 -0.20 -2.33
CA VAL A 23 -2.69 0.91 -1.84
C VAL A 23 -3.90 1.09 -2.76
N THR A 24 -5.10 0.88 -2.24
CA THR A 24 -6.37 1.09 -2.96
C THR A 24 -7.00 2.44 -2.64
N ASP A 25 -6.76 2.96 -1.43
CA ASP A 25 -7.32 4.24 -1.00
C ASP A 25 -6.45 4.90 0.08
N VAL A 26 -6.53 6.24 0.17
CA VAL A 26 -5.80 7.05 1.16
C VAL A 26 -6.72 8.12 1.73
N ARG A 27 -6.94 8.11 3.05
CA ARG A 27 -7.83 9.04 3.75
C ARG A 27 -7.16 9.61 5.00
N ASP A 28 -6.78 10.88 4.96
CA ASP A 28 -6.24 11.61 6.13
C ASP A 28 -5.15 10.83 6.91
N GLY A 29 -4.22 10.20 6.18
CA GLY A 29 -3.14 9.40 6.78
C GLY A 29 -3.48 7.93 7.05
N LEU A 30 -4.73 7.51 6.85
CA LEU A 30 -5.15 6.10 6.84
C LEU A 30 -5.05 5.53 5.42
N TYR A 31 -4.40 4.38 5.30
CA TYR A 31 -4.22 3.69 4.03
C TYR A 31 -5.05 2.42 4.00
N LEU A 32 -5.75 2.18 2.89
CA LEU A 32 -6.41 0.90 2.64
C LEU A 32 -5.55 0.09 1.67
N LEU A 33 -5.22 -1.13 2.07
CA LEU A 33 -4.38 -2.05 1.33
C LEU A 33 -5.18 -3.28 0.92
N ARG A 34 -4.92 -3.79 -0.28
CA ARG A 34 -5.39 -5.11 -0.71
C ARG A 34 -4.22 -6.08 -0.88
N PRO A 35 -4.42 -7.39 -0.69
CA PRO A 35 -3.37 -8.38 -0.93
C PRO A 35 -2.94 -8.41 -2.40
N LEU A 36 -1.65 -8.61 -2.63
CA LEU A 36 -1.07 -8.68 -3.98
C LEU A 36 -1.67 -9.79 -4.85
N GLY A 37 -1.85 -10.99 -4.28
CA GLY A 37 -2.38 -12.16 -4.98
C GLY A 37 -3.88 -12.09 -5.25
N GLY A 38 -4.58 -11.07 -4.76
CA GLY A 38 -6.05 -11.00 -4.74
C GLY A 38 -6.66 -12.02 -3.76
N GLY A 39 -7.99 -12.00 -3.67
CA GLY A 39 -8.77 -13.01 -2.93
C GLY A 39 -8.81 -12.89 -1.39
N GLY A 40 -7.92 -12.09 -0.77
CA GLY A 40 -7.98 -11.78 0.66
C GLY A 40 -8.69 -10.46 0.98
N PRO A 41 -9.06 -10.23 2.25
CA PRO A 41 -9.71 -9.00 2.69
C PRO A 41 -8.75 -7.82 2.58
N GLU A 42 -9.30 -6.64 2.29
CA GLU A 42 -8.55 -5.40 2.45
C GLU A 42 -8.30 -5.11 3.93
N TRP A 43 -7.17 -4.48 4.24
CA TRP A 43 -6.84 -4.06 5.60
C TRP A 43 -6.39 -2.61 5.67
N GLN A 44 -6.53 -2.06 6.87
CA GLN A 44 -6.22 -0.68 7.16
C GLN A 44 -4.81 -0.56 7.74
N ALA A 45 -4.01 0.33 7.17
CA ALA A 45 -2.69 0.71 7.64
C ALA A 45 -2.72 2.19 8.12
N PRO A 46 -2.90 2.44 9.44
CA PRO A 46 -2.98 3.79 9.99
C PRO A 46 -1.61 4.47 10.18
N ARG A 47 -0.49 3.76 9.90
CA ARG A 47 0.87 4.26 10.10
C ARG A 47 1.61 4.37 8.77
N PRO A 48 1.48 5.49 8.05
CA PRO A 48 2.10 5.65 6.74
C PRO A 48 3.63 5.52 6.77
N ASP A 49 4.26 5.92 7.87
CA ASP A 49 5.72 5.85 8.04
C ASP A 49 6.25 4.41 8.13
N ARG A 50 5.35 3.43 8.27
CA ARG A 50 5.65 1.99 8.31
C ARG A 50 5.24 1.26 7.03
N LEU A 51 4.82 2.02 6.01
CA LEU A 51 4.60 1.52 4.66
C LEU A 51 5.84 1.79 3.81
N LYS A 52 6.47 0.71 3.34
CA LYS A 52 7.63 0.80 2.45
C LYS A 52 7.19 0.50 1.03
N VAL A 53 7.28 1.49 0.14
CA VAL A 53 7.02 1.25 -1.29
C VAL A 53 8.02 0.23 -1.82
N THR A 54 7.54 -0.92 -2.29
CA THR A 54 8.35 -2.01 -2.87
C THR A 54 8.37 -1.93 -4.39
N VAL A 55 7.22 -1.62 -4.99
CA VAL A 55 7.07 -1.41 -6.44
C VAL A 55 6.22 -0.15 -6.67
N PRO A 56 6.78 0.90 -7.29
CA PRO A 56 6.02 2.08 -7.66
C PRO A 56 4.91 1.75 -8.66
N ARG A 57 3.77 2.45 -8.56
CA ARG A 57 2.64 2.28 -9.49
C ARG A 57 3.02 2.33 -10.98
N GLU A 58 4.03 3.12 -11.33
CA GLU A 58 4.47 3.37 -12.72
C GLU A 58 5.20 2.17 -13.31
N GLU A 59 5.77 1.32 -12.45
CA GLU A 59 6.51 0.12 -12.84
C GLU A 59 5.65 -1.15 -12.78
N ARG A 60 4.42 -1.06 -12.24
CA ARG A 60 3.46 -2.17 -12.27
C ARG A 60 2.92 -2.32 -13.70
N ALA A 61 3.54 -3.20 -14.48
CA ALA A 61 2.92 -3.74 -15.68
C ALA A 61 1.67 -4.55 -15.28
N TRP A 62 0.52 -4.20 -15.85
CA TRP A 62 -0.78 -4.82 -15.57
C TRP A 62 -0.94 -6.17 -16.24
#